data_AF-A0AAE0YWV3-F1
#
_entry.id   AF-A0AAE0YWV3-F1
#
_cell.length_a   1.000
_cell.length_b   1.000
_cell.length_c   1.000
_cell.angle_alpha   90.00
_cell.angle_beta   90.00
_cell.angle_gamma   90.00
#
_symmetry.space_group_name_H-M   'P 1'
#
loop_
_entity.id
_entity.type
_entity.pdbx_description
1 polymer ?
#
loop_
_entity_poly.entity_id
_entity_poly.type
_entity_poly.pdbx_seq_one_letter_code
_entity_poly.pdbx_strand_id
1 'polypeptide(L)'
;MIIVWALRWIRPSSGSRASYSLGQAQLPQPELKFWNWCRLDWTRRYSTRKMNETNIKQFNQKFLDAAAHGNLEDLKAFFGSVDIDVTNDRGWTALMFAARNGHVPIISLLIEKGCDIQNMNASGQTALDIAQFWNHKEAASILSQHKENVLFDQTHNYYSLNPLYRASDLRKEESALQTLKKNATSKFILFEQQKPFLLPPEGDRRRYKFAVFSCDQLPSTLLDQGTVIFLGLETWDPTSSAWFALDVKKNAAEMTTQLHPNGLFVTPFPATMQMEETHAGIFAEAHSILCWLERYRFCPTCGSRQKTVEGGYKQICINIDCSSHKGVHNTCYPRVDPSLIMLVISPDKKMCLLGRQKRFPPKMFSCLAGFMEPGECIEDTCRREVEEESGVKVGKVDYHSSQPWPFPATLMLGCVAYARTETIKVDKEELEEARWFPRADVAQMMAGKHPDGLFVPPKQAIAHQLIKSWLASSSSHL
;
A
#
# COMPACT_ATOMS: atom_id res chain seq x y z
N MET A 1 16.39 -13.37 -44.42
CA MET A 1 15.20 -14.24 -44.44
C MET A 1 14.00 -13.38 -44.04
N ILE A 2 13.39 -12.70 -45.02
CA ILE A 2 12.02 -12.94 -45.57
C ILE A 2 10.94 -12.26 -44.67
N ILE A 3 10.62 -10.98 -44.93
CA ILE A 3 9.46 -10.43 -45.72
C ILE A 3 8.18 -10.36 -44.86
N VAL A 4 7.74 -9.19 -44.33
CA VAL A 4 6.85 -8.12 -44.90
C VAL A 4 5.57 -8.66 -45.58
N TRP A 5 4.40 -8.11 -45.20
CA TRP A 5 3.07 -7.99 -45.87
C TRP A 5 1.98 -8.14 -44.79
N ALA A 6 0.88 -7.37 -44.70
CA ALA A 6 0.36 -6.26 -45.49
C ALA A 6 -0.70 -5.47 -44.68
N LEU A 7 -0.85 -4.19 -45.02
CA LEU A 7 -1.92 -3.27 -44.63
C LEU A 7 -3.04 -3.25 -45.70
N ARG A 8 -4.24 -2.78 -45.27
CA ARG A 8 -5.45 -2.37 -46.05
C ARG A 8 -6.31 -3.54 -46.55
N TRP A 9 -7.64 -3.54 -46.45
CA TRP A 9 -8.68 -2.53 -46.80
C TRP A 9 -9.86 -2.65 -45.81
N ILE A 10 -10.67 -1.61 -45.48
CA ILE A 10 -11.78 -1.07 -46.28
C ILE A 10 -12.01 0.41 -45.90
N ARG A 11 -12.09 1.29 -46.92
CA ARG A 11 -12.59 2.68 -46.83
C ARG A 11 -14.12 2.72 -46.93
N PRO A 12 -14.77 3.78 -46.41
CA PRO A 12 -16.21 4.02 -46.59
C PRO A 12 -16.50 4.60 -47.99
N SER A 13 -17.53 4.08 -48.66
CA SER A 13 -18.09 4.65 -49.89
C SER A 13 -19.15 5.70 -49.58
N SER A 14 -19.02 6.81 -50.29
CA SER A 14 -19.88 7.98 -50.36
C SER A 14 -21.28 7.73 -50.94
N GLY A 15 -22.27 8.47 -50.45
CA GLY A 15 -23.28 9.12 -51.30
C GLY A 15 -24.71 8.59 -51.25
N SER A 16 -25.59 9.32 -50.56
CA SER A 16 -26.90 9.65 -51.12
C SER A 16 -27.41 10.98 -50.52
N ARG A 17 -27.66 11.95 -51.41
CA ARG A 17 -28.45 13.15 -51.15
C ARG A 17 -29.92 12.72 -51.18
N ALA A 18 -30.68 13.09 -50.15
CA ALA A 18 -32.13 13.18 -50.24
C ALA A 18 -32.57 14.50 -49.62
N SER A 19 -32.93 15.42 -50.51
CA SER A 19 -33.66 16.66 -50.25
C SER A 19 -35.11 16.33 -49.92
N TYR A 20 -35.61 16.79 -48.77
CA TYR A 20 -37.05 16.94 -48.53
C TYR A 20 -37.37 18.31 -47.93
N SER A 21 -38.49 18.81 -48.44
CA SER A 21 -39.00 20.18 -48.41
C SER A 21 -39.46 20.66 -47.03
N LEU A 22 -39.26 21.96 -46.82
CA LEU A 22 -39.78 22.78 -45.73
C LEU A 22 -41.30 22.67 -45.57
N GLY A 23 -41.73 22.06 -44.46
CA GLY A 23 -43.05 22.28 -43.87
C GLY A 23 -42.95 23.39 -42.81
N GLN A 24 -43.65 24.49 -43.05
CA GLN A 24 -43.78 25.60 -42.11
C GLN A 24 -44.53 25.14 -40.85
N ALA A 25 -43.83 25.08 -39.72
CA ALA A 25 -44.45 25.08 -38.40
C ALA A 25 -43.97 26.34 -37.66
N GLN A 26 -44.91 27.25 -37.40
CA GLN A 26 -44.70 28.44 -36.59
C GLN A 26 -44.28 28.04 -35.17
N LEU A 27 -43.03 28.34 -34.82
CA LEU A 27 -42.55 28.34 -33.45
C LEU A 27 -42.92 29.70 -32.82
N PRO A 28 -43.45 29.73 -31.58
CA PRO A 28 -43.79 30.99 -30.92
C PRO A 28 -42.53 31.78 -30.59
N GLN A 29 -42.56 33.08 -30.91
CA GLN A 29 -41.52 34.06 -30.63
C GLN A 29 -41.12 34.02 -29.14
N PRO A 30 -39.84 33.83 -28.78
CA PRO A 30 -39.38 34.05 -27.42
C PRO A 30 -39.22 35.55 -27.18
N GLU A 31 -39.86 36.02 -26.11
CA GLU A 31 -39.77 37.40 -25.65
C GLU A 31 -38.32 37.91 -25.59
N LEU A 32 -38.08 39.10 -26.16
CA LEU A 32 -36.83 39.85 -26.11
C LEU A 32 -36.29 40.15 -24.67
N LYS A 33 -37.00 39.73 -23.63
CA LYS A 33 -36.58 39.85 -22.22
C LYS A 33 -35.67 38.69 -21.77
N PHE A 34 -35.80 37.50 -22.34
CA PHE A 34 -35.01 36.33 -21.92
C PHE A 34 -33.55 36.41 -22.38
N TRP A 35 -33.29 36.87 -23.61
CA TRP A 35 -31.92 37.00 -24.13
C TRP A 35 -31.13 38.14 -23.47
N ASN A 36 -31.77 39.25 -23.08
CA ASN A 36 -31.09 40.32 -22.33
C ASN A 36 -30.79 39.91 -20.88
N TRP A 37 -31.67 39.11 -20.24
CA TRP A 37 -31.42 38.55 -18.91
C TRP A 37 -30.34 37.46 -18.92
N CYS A 38 -30.37 36.53 -19.88
CA CYS A 38 -29.31 35.53 -20.05
C CYS A 38 -27.98 36.16 -20.44
N ARG A 39 -27.92 37.22 -21.26
CA ARG A 39 -26.66 37.88 -21.61
C ARG A 39 -26.07 38.63 -20.42
N LEU A 40 -26.89 39.33 -19.62
CA LEU A 40 -26.45 40.03 -18.41
C LEU A 40 -26.05 39.06 -17.29
N ASP A 41 -26.83 38.00 -17.03
CA ASP A 41 -26.51 36.99 -15.99
C ASP A 41 -25.33 36.10 -16.40
N TRP A 42 -25.15 35.78 -17.69
CA TRP A 42 -23.97 35.08 -18.18
C TRP A 42 -22.73 35.98 -18.15
N THR A 43 -22.80 37.26 -18.52
CA THR A 43 -21.68 38.20 -18.33
C THR A 43 -21.36 38.43 -16.87
N ARG A 44 -22.36 38.46 -15.98
CA ARG A 44 -22.17 38.67 -14.53
C ARG A 44 -21.60 37.43 -13.86
N ARG A 45 -22.08 36.23 -14.18
CA ARG A 45 -21.53 34.94 -13.72
C ARG A 45 -20.16 34.64 -14.32
N TYR A 46 -19.95 34.97 -15.60
CA TYR A 46 -18.63 34.87 -16.24
C TYR A 46 -17.66 35.87 -15.61
N SER A 47 -18.11 37.10 -15.32
CA SER A 47 -17.30 38.12 -14.63
C SER A 47 -17.00 37.75 -13.18
N THR A 48 -17.95 37.23 -12.39
CA THR A 48 -17.70 36.77 -11.01
C THR A 48 -16.87 35.50 -10.97
N ARG A 49 -17.07 34.56 -11.91
CA ARG A 49 -16.21 33.38 -12.05
C ARG A 49 -14.79 33.76 -12.45
N LYS A 50 -14.62 34.67 -13.41
CA LYS A 50 -13.32 35.20 -13.83
C LYS A 50 -12.66 36.02 -12.71
N MET A 51 -13.43 36.77 -11.91
CA MET A 51 -12.92 37.45 -10.71
C MET A 51 -12.50 36.44 -9.62
N ASN A 52 -13.26 35.38 -9.37
CA ASN A 52 -12.88 34.33 -8.42
C ASN A 52 -11.63 33.57 -8.88
N GLU A 53 -11.53 33.23 -10.16
CA GLU A 53 -10.33 32.63 -10.76
C GLU A 53 -9.12 33.58 -10.68
N THR A 54 -9.33 34.89 -10.88
CA THR A 54 -8.27 35.91 -10.73
C THR A 54 -7.83 36.05 -9.27
N ASN A 55 -8.77 36.04 -8.32
CA ASN A 55 -8.48 36.11 -6.88
C ASN A 55 -7.72 34.87 -6.39
N ILE A 56 -8.11 33.67 -6.85
CA ILE A 56 -7.40 32.42 -6.52
C ILE A 56 -6.01 32.44 -7.13
N LYS A 57 -5.85 32.88 -8.40
CA LYS A 57 -4.52 33.03 -9.02
C LYS A 57 -3.63 34.01 -8.24
N GLN A 58 -4.16 35.16 -7.83
CA GLN A 58 -3.41 36.12 -7.02
C GLN A 58 -3.06 35.57 -5.64
N PHE A 59 -3.97 34.81 -5.02
CA PHE A 59 -3.72 34.16 -3.73
C PHE A 59 -2.63 33.09 -3.82
N ASN A 60 -2.69 32.22 -4.84
CA ASN A 60 -1.67 31.22 -5.10
C ASN A 60 -0.32 31.87 -5.46
N GLN A 61 -0.33 32.97 -6.20
CA GLN A 61 0.90 33.70 -6.51
C GLN A 61 1.59 34.21 -5.26
N LYS A 62 0.86 34.68 -4.24
CA LYS A 62 1.46 35.10 -2.96
C LYS A 62 2.16 33.96 -2.23
N PHE A 63 1.62 32.74 -2.30
CA PHE A 63 2.27 31.55 -1.75
C PHE A 63 3.59 31.24 -2.49
N LEU A 64 3.59 31.31 -3.82
CA LEU A 64 4.79 31.12 -4.63
C LEU A 64 5.84 32.22 -4.36
N ASP A 65 5.39 33.47 -4.21
CA ASP A 65 6.26 34.60 -3.90
C ASP A 65 6.87 34.47 -2.50
N ALA A 66 6.11 34.01 -1.49
CA ALA A 66 6.64 33.76 -0.15
C ALA A 66 7.77 32.73 -0.18
N ALA A 67 7.62 31.66 -0.98
CA ALA A 67 8.68 30.67 -1.18
C ALA A 67 9.88 31.24 -1.94
N ALA A 68 9.65 32.10 -2.94
CA ALA A 68 10.70 32.74 -3.72
C ALA A 68 11.53 33.75 -2.90
N HIS A 69 10.94 34.45 -1.93
CA HIS A 69 11.65 35.42 -1.09
C HIS A 69 12.21 34.83 0.22
N GLY A 70 11.91 33.56 0.52
CA GLY A 70 12.39 32.91 1.74
C GLY A 70 11.58 33.26 3.00
N ASN A 71 10.36 33.77 2.85
CA ASN A 71 9.51 34.19 3.97
C ASN A 71 8.83 32.97 4.63
N LEU A 72 9.52 32.37 5.60
CA LEU A 72 9.07 31.15 6.28
C LEU A 72 7.73 31.31 7.00
N GLU A 73 7.53 32.43 7.70
CA GLU A 73 6.32 32.68 8.49
C GLU A 73 5.10 32.94 7.60
N ASP A 74 5.27 33.69 6.50
CA ASP A 74 4.20 33.90 5.52
C ASP A 74 3.80 32.56 4.88
N LEU A 75 4.79 31.76 4.48
CA LEU A 75 4.56 30.45 3.87
C LEU A 75 3.75 29.53 4.80
N LYS A 76 4.06 29.52 6.11
CA LYS A 76 3.33 28.74 7.12
C LYS A 76 1.85 29.10 7.18
N ALA A 77 1.51 30.38 7.00
CA ALA A 77 0.13 30.86 7.06
C ALA A 77 -0.75 30.37 5.88
N PHE A 78 -0.15 29.93 4.76
CA PHE A 78 -0.89 29.43 3.60
C PHE A 78 -1.24 27.94 3.68
N PHE A 79 -0.58 27.15 4.54
CA PHE A 79 -0.84 25.72 4.62
C PHE A 79 -2.29 25.42 5.02
N GLY A 80 -2.92 24.46 4.33
CA GLY A 80 -4.34 24.10 4.51
C GLY A 80 -5.32 24.96 3.70
N SER A 81 -4.86 26.07 3.11
CA SER A 81 -5.67 26.96 2.25
C SER A 81 -5.21 26.96 0.78
N VAL A 82 -3.99 26.50 0.51
CA VAL A 82 -3.38 26.43 -0.82
C VAL A 82 -2.92 25.00 -1.09
N ASP A 83 -3.06 24.55 -2.33
CA ASP A 83 -2.42 23.31 -2.80
C ASP A 83 -0.90 23.51 -2.81
N ILE A 84 -0.18 22.68 -2.07
CA ILE A 84 1.28 22.82 -1.88
C ILE A 84 2.06 22.72 -3.19
N ASP A 85 1.51 22.00 -4.17
CA ASP A 85 2.09 21.79 -5.50
C ASP A 85 1.47 22.71 -6.57
N VAL A 86 0.81 23.79 -6.14
CA VAL A 86 0.29 24.80 -7.06
C VAL A 86 1.42 25.35 -7.95
N THR A 87 1.09 25.57 -9.22
CA THR A 87 2.02 26.09 -10.22
C THR A 87 1.59 27.46 -10.74
N ASN A 88 2.56 28.28 -11.12
CA ASN A 88 2.29 29.45 -11.96
C ASN A 88 2.07 29.05 -13.42
N ASP A 89 1.80 30.02 -14.30
CA ASP A 89 1.54 29.78 -15.73
C ASP A 89 2.75 29.15 -16.48
N ARG A 90 3.93 29.05 -15.86
CA ARG A 90 5.14 28.38 -16.40
C ARG A 90 5.43 27.03 -15.75
N GLY A 91 4.52 26.52 -14.92
CA GLY A 91 4.69 25.25 -14.22
C GLY A 91 5.63 25.31 -13.00
N TRP A 92 5.96 26.50 -12.48
CA TRP A 92 6.85 26.62 -11.32
C TRP A 92 6.08 26.45 -10.01
N THR A 93 6.56 25.53 -9.16
CA THR A 93 6.05 25.31 -7.79
C THR A 93 6.81 26.13 -6.76
N ALA A 94 6.27 26.21 -5.53
CA ALA A 94 6.95 26.83 -4.40
C ALA A 94 8.33 26.20 -4.12
N LEU A 95 8.43 24.86 -4.24
CA LEU A 95 9.68 24.13 -4.06
C LEU A 95 10.75 24.54 -5.08
N MET A 96 10.36 24.73 -6.35
CA MET A 96 11.28 25.17 -7.41
C MET A 96 11.77 26.60 -7.19
N PHE A 97 10.91 27.51 -6.71
CA PHE A 97 11.32 28.87 -6.37
C PHE A 97 12.28 28.89 -5.17
N ALA A 98 12.00 28.11 -4.13
CA ALA A 98 12.88 27.96 -2.99
C ALA A 98 14.23 27.34 -3.39
N ALA A 99 14.23 26.34 -4.26
CA ALA A 99 15.42 25.70 -4.80
C ALA A 99 16.28 26.64 -5.66
N ARG A 100 15.64 27.47 -6.49
CA ARG A 100 16.31 28.48 -7.33
C ARG A 100 17.08 29.51 -6.52
N ASN A 101 16.56 29.89 -5.35
CA ASN A 101 17.16 30.92 -4.49
C ASN A 101 17.92 30.32 -3.29
N GLY A 102 18.00 28.99 -3.19
CA GLY A 102 18.73 28.30 -2.12
C GLY A 102 18.11 28.44 -0.73
N HIS A 103 16.81 28.66 -0.62
CA HIS A 103 16.12 28.82 0.66
C HIS A 103 15.89 27.48 1.38
N VAL A 104 16.96 26.93 1.97
CA VAL A 104 16.97 25.63 2.66
C VAL A 104 15.85 25.46 3.70
N PRO A 105 15.54 26.43 4.59
CA PRO A 105 14.46 26.27 5.56
C PRO A 105 13.07 26.09 4.91
N ILE A 106 12.84 26.74 3.77
CA ILE A 106 11.61 26.61 2.99
C ILE A 106 11.55 25.24 2.32
N ILE A 107 12.66 24.79 1.74
CA ILE A 107 12.77 23.46 1.11
C ILE A 107 12.45 22.37 2.12
N SER A 108 13.10 22.38 3.29
CA SER A 108 12.86 21.40 4.35
C SER A 108 11.40 21.41 4.84
N LEU A 109 10.80 22.60 5.00
CA LEU A 109 9.41 22.72 5.43
C LEU A 109 8.43 22.21 4.37
N LEU A 110 8.64 22.54 3.09
CA LEU A 110 7.79 22.05 2.00
C LEU A 110 7.84 20.52 1.88
N ILE A 111 9.03 19.93 2.01
CA ILE A 111 9.22 18.48 2.03
C ILE A 111 8.52 17.85 3.24
N GLU A 112 8.67 18.43 4.45
CA GLU A 112 7.97 17.95 5.66
C GLU A 112 6.44 17.96 5.49
N LYS A 113 5.92 18.94 4.76
CA LYS A 113 4.47 19.06 4.45
C LYS A 113 4.03 18.21 3.26
N GLY A 114 4.93 17.45 2.64
CA GLY A 114 4.62 16.45 1.62
C GLY A 114 4.39 16.99 0.22
N CYS A 115 5.12 18.04 -0.19
CA CYS A 115 5.11 18.48 -1.59
C CYS A 115 5.73 17.43 -2.53
N ASP A 116 5.25 17.36 -3.77
CA ASP A 116 5.85 16.51 -4.80
C ASP A 116 7.19 17.10 -5.29
N ILE A 117 8.28 16.44 -4.88
CA ILE A 117 9.65 16.82 -5.24
C ILE A 117 10.01 16.55 -6.71
N GLN A 118 9.22 15.75 -7.42
CA GLN A 118 9.48 15.35 -8.82
C GLN A 118 8.72 16.20 -9.84
N ASN A 119 7.91 17.15 -9.39
CA ASN A 119 7.24 18.08 -10.29
C ASN A 119 8.25 18.76 -11.24
N MET A 120 7.85 18.90 -12.50
CA MET A 120 8.66 19.53 -13.55
C MET A 120 7.98 20.80 -14.06
N ASN A 121 8.77 21.86 -14.24
CA ASN A 121 8.28 23.07 -14.88
C ASN A 121 8.10 22.88 -16.39
N ALA A 122 7.60 23.89 -17.11
CA ALA A 122 7.41 23.83 -18.56
C ALA A 122 8.71 23.61 -19.37
N SER A 123 9.89 23.78 -18.73
CA SER A 123 11.21 23.50 -19.31
C SER A 123 11.72 22.09 -18.96
N GLY A 124 10.93 21.26 -18.28
CA GLY A 124 11.29 19.90 -17.90
C GLY A 124 12.26 19.81 -16.72
N GLN A 125 12.39 20.85 -15.91
CA GLN A 125 13.32 20.89 -14.77
C GLN A 125 12.60 20.63 -13.45
N THR A 126 13.17 19.74 -12.63
CA THR A 126 12.77 19.53 -11.23
C THR A 126 13.41 20.57 -10.30
N ALA A 127 12.96 20.63 -9.05
CA ALA A 127 13.58 21.46 -8.02
C ALA A 127 15.07 21.11 -7.81
N LEU A 128 15.44 19.83 -7.92
CA LEU A 128 16.85 19.39 -7.83
C LEU A 128 17.68 19.91 -9.00
N ASP A 129 17.17 19.79 -10.23
CA ASP A 129 17.88 20.28 -11.43
C ASP A 129 18.11 21.78 -11.34
N ILE A 130 17.13 22.52 -10.82
CA ILE A 130 17.22 23.96 -10.58
C ILE A 130 18.28 24.25 -9.51
N ALA A 131 18.24 23.58 -8.35
CA ALA A 131 19.23 23.79 -7.28
C ALA A 131 20.67 23.51 -7.76
N GLN A 132 20.86 22.47 -8.59
CA GLN A 132 22.15 22.13 -9.19
C GLN A 132 22.59 23.18 -10.21
N PHE A 133 21.69 23.61 -11.10
CA PHE A 133 21.97 24.62 -12.11
C PHE A 133 22.41 25.96 -11.49
N TRP A 134 21.76 26.38 -10.41
CA TRP A 134 22.10 27.60 -9.67
C TRP A 134 23.21 27.40 -8.61
N ASN A 135 23.82 26.21 -8.53
CA ASN A 135 24.93 25.86 -7.65
C ASN A 135 24.61 26.01 -6.14
N HIS A 136 23.37 25.77 -5.73
CA HIS A 136 22.95 25.73 -4.33
C HIS A 136 23.18 24.34 -3.74
N LYS A 137 24.43 24.06 -3.33
CA LYS A 137 24.89 22.73 -2.88
C LYS A 137 24.08 22.11 -1.75
N GLU A 138 23.73 22.89 -0.73
CA GLU A 138 22.98 22.41 0.43
C GLU A 138 21.54 22.04 0.06
N ALA A 139 20.86 22.90 -0.71
CA ALA A 139 19.54 22.61 -1.27
C ALA A 139 19.55 21.36 -2.16
N ALA A 140 20.55 21.23 -3.04
CA ALA A 140 20.71 20.05 -3.89
C ALA A 140 20.97 18.77 -3.08
N SER A 141 21.74 18.84 -2.00
CA SER A 141 22.00 17.70 -1.10
C SER A 141 20.71 17.21 -0.43
N ILE A 142 19.91 18.12 0.13
CA ILE A 142 18.63 17.79 0.79
C ILE A 142 17.66 17.18 -0.23
N LEU A 143 17.52 17.81 -1.39
CA LEU A 143 16.64 17.32 -2.47
C LEU A 143 17.09 15.96 -3.01
N SER A 144 18.40 15.69 -3.09
CA SER A 144 18.95 14.40 -3.52
C SER A 144 18.70 13.29 -2.49
N GLN A 145 18.92 13.56 -1.20
CA GLN A 145 18.65 12.60 -0.12
C GLN A 145 17.16 12.21 -0.09
N HIS A 146 16.27 13.18 -0.26
CA HIS A 146 14.84 12.93 -0.34
C HIS A 146 14.43 12.26 -1.65
N LYS A 147 15.13 12.50 -2.77
CA LYS A 147 14.93 11.76 -4.03
C LYS A 147 15.28 10.27 -3.88
N GLU A 148 16.35 9.94 -3.16
CA GLU A 148 16.68 8.55 -2.82
C GLU A 148 15.62 7.94 -1.90
N ASN A 149 15.15 8.66 -0.88
CA ASN A 149 14.03 8.20 -0.04
C ASN A 149 12.71 8.04 -0.83
N VAL A 150 12.44 8.89 -1.84
CA VAL A 150 11.26 8.80 -2.71
C VAL A 150 11.39 7.68 -3.76
N LEU A 151 12.61 7.33 -4.19
CA LEU A 151 12.84 6.11 -4.98
C LEU A 151 12.52 4.84 -4.18
N PHE A 152 12.60 4.92 -2.85
CA PHE A 152 12.08 3.90 -1.93
C PHE A 152 10.61 4.11 -1.53
N ASP A 153 9.95 5.24 -1.83
CA ASP A 153 8.53 5.46 -1.50
C ASP A 153 7.58 4.86 -2.56
N GLN A 154 7.95 3.70 -3.12
CA GLN A 154 6.95 2.82 -3.74
C GLN A 154 5.85 2.59 -2.71
N THR A 155 4.59 2.64 -3.12
CA THR A 155 3.42 2.46 -2.24
C THR A 155 3.58 1.21 -1.38
N HIS A 156 4.09 1.41 -0.17
CA HIS A 156 4.38 0.31 0.73
C HIS A 156 3.10 -0.06 1.46
N ASN A 157 2.70 -1.32 1.29
CA ASN A 157 1.61 -1.85 2.06
C ASN A 157 2.06 -2.09 3.50
N TYR A 158 1.13 -2.02 4.44
CA TYR A 158 1.44 -1.91 5.87
C TYR A 158 2.38 -3.01 6.42
N TYR A 159 2.20 -4.26 6.00
CA TYR A 159 3.06 -5.39 6.42
C TYR A 159 4.25 -5.66 5.47
N SER A 160 4.44 -4.88 4.40
CA SER A 160 5.57 -5.10 3.47
C SER A 160 6.86 -4.40 3.91
N LEU A 161 6.78 -3.42 4.81
CA LEU A 161 7.93 -2.66 5.30
C LEU A 161 8.71 -3.44 6.36
N ASN A 162 9.66 -4.25 5.91
CA ASN A 162 10.63 -4.88 6.80
C ASN A 162 12.01 -4.21 6.63
N PRO A 163 12.51 -3.46 7.62
CA PRO A 163 13.76 -2.73 7.52
C PRO A 163 15.00 -3.62 7.65
N LEU A 164 14.83 -4.89 8.04
CA LEU A 164 15.96 -5.79 8.28
C LEU A 164 16.53 -6.31 6.96
N TYR A 165 17.86 -6.30 6.87
CA TYR A 165 18.56 -7.11 5.88
C TYR A 165 18.48 -8.58 6.30
N ARG A 166 17.71 -9.39 5.56
CA ARG A 166 17.41 -10.78 5.93
C ARG A 166 18.62 -11.71 6.06
N ALA A 167 19.78 -11.32 5.48
CA ALA A 167 21.06 -12.00 5.58
C ALA A 167 20.94 -13.54 5.49
N SER A 168 20.28 -14.05 4.43
CA SER A 168 19.94 -15.47 4.31
C SER A 168 21.15 -16.40 4.35
N ASP A 169 22.31 -15.89 3.99
CA ASP A 169 23.55 -16.65 3.90
C ASP A 169 24.03 -17.08 5.29
N LEU A 170 23.82 -16.22 6.30
CA LEU A 170 24.15 -16.50 7.70
C LEU A 170 23.26 -17.58 8.32
N ARG A 171 22.09 -17.88 7.73
CA ARG A 171 21.15 -18.86 8.27
C ARG A 171 21.80 -20.25 8.36
N LYS A 172 22.68 -20.59 7.42
CA LYS A 172 23.36 -21.90 7.35
C LYS A 172 24.54 -22.00 8.33
N GLU A 173 25.06 -20.87 8.80
CA GLU A 173 26.25 -20.78 9.64
C GLU A 173 25.87 -20.86 11.12
N GLU A 174 25.63 -22.07 11.63
CA GLU A 174 25.17 -22.27 13.02
C GLU A 174 26.13 -21.65 14.05
N SER A 175 27.45 -21.74 13.84
CA SER A 175 28.45 -21.12 14.73
C SER A 175 28.34 -19.59 14.77
N ALA A 176 28.08 -18.96 13.61
CA ALA A 176 27.86 -17.53 13.52
C ALA A 176 26.56 -17.13 14.24
N LEU A 177 25.46 -17.86 14.02
CA LEU A 177 24.20 -17.61 14.71
C LEU A 177 24.33 -17.77 16.23
N GLN A 178 25.07 -18.77 16.71
CA GLN A 178 25.33 -18.95 18.15
C GLN A 178 26.16 -17.80 18.73
N THR A 179 27.10 -17.24 17.95
CA THR A 179 27.86 -16.05 18.34
C THR A 179 26.95 -14.82 18.41
N LEU A 180 26.12 -14.60 17.38
CA LEU A 180 25.17 -13.49 17.32
C LEU A 180 24.14 -13.55 18.46
N LYS A 181 23.62 -14.74 18.81
CA LYS A 181 22.68 -14.91 19.93
C LYS A 181 23.25 -14.46 21.28
N LYS A 182 24.57 -14.51 21.44
CA LYS A 182 25.29 -14.11 22.67
C LYS A 182 25.84 -12.68 22.60
N ASN A 183 25.64 -11.98 21.48
CA ASN A 183 26.09 -10.61 21.34
C ASN A 183 25.12 -9.66 22.04
N ALA A 184 25.64 -8.81 22.92
CA ALA A 184 24.85 -7.84 23.70
C ALA A 184 24.10 -6.82 22.83
N THR A 185 24.54 -6.57 21.59
CA THR A 185 23.82 -5.69 20.66
C THR A 185 22.65 -6.38 19.95
N SER A 186 22.59 -7.71 19.96
CA SER A 186 21.52 -8.46 19.32
C SER A 186 20.18 -8.22 20.01
N LYS A 187 19.14 -8.16 19.20
CA LYS A 187 17.78 -7.78 19.58
C LYS A 187 16.86 -8.98 19.51
N PHE A 188 16.12 -9.22 20.58
CA PHE A 188 15.15 -10.28 20.71
C PHE A 188 13.76 -9.69 20.88
N ILE A 189 12.83 -10.15 20.04
CA ILE A 189 11.40 -9.93 20.21
C ILE A 189 10.73 -11.22 20.66
N LEU A 190 9.81 -11.13 21.62
CA LEU A 190 9.24 -12.30 22.27
C LEU A 190 7.88 -12.65 21.70
N PHE A 191 7.61 -13.95 21.63
CA PHE A 191 6.32 -14.53 21.31
C PHE A 191 5.97 -15.61 22.35
N GLU A 192 4.69 -15.81 22.63
CA GLU A 192 4.19 -16.97 23.34
C GLU A 192 2.97 -17.51 22.59
N GLN A 193 3.05 -18.75 22.09
CA GLN A 193 1.97 -19.35 21.29
C GLN A 193 1.56 -18.43 20.12
N GLN A 194 2.56 -17.92 19.40
CA GLN A 194 2.43 -16.98 18.28
C GLN A 194 1.82 -15.61 18.64
N LYS A 195 1.56 -15.31 19.92
CA LYS A 195 1.18 -13.97 20.37
C LYS A 195 2.44 -13.12 20.58
N PRO A 196 2.60 -11.97 19.92
CA PRO A 196 3.76 -11.11 20.14
C PRO A 196 3.66 -10.41 21.51
N PHE A 197 4.80 -10.22 22.15
CA PHE A 197 4.93 -9.40 23.35
C PHE A 197 5.11 -7.93 22.95
N LEU A 198 4.08 -7.12 23.18
CA LEU A 198 4.04 -5.73 22.75
C LEU A 198 3.94 -4.78 23.94
N LEU A 199 4.50 -3.60 23.77
CA LEU A 199 4.28 -2.45 24.64
C LEU A 199 2.99 -1.75 24.21
N PRO A 200 2.06 -1.47 25.16
CA PRO A 200 0.86 -0.75 24.86
C PRO A 200 1.20 0.67 24.40
N PRO A 201 0.30 1.34 23.67
CA PRO A 201 0.55 2.70 23.23
C PRO A 201 0.71 3.67 24.40
N GLU A 202 1.77 4.48 24.37
CA GLU A 202 2.00 5.57 25.33
C GLU A 202 1.83 6.95 24.64
N GLY A 203 1.10 7.87 25.27
CA GLY A 203 0.86 9.23 24.75
C GLY A 203 -0.16 9.33 23.59
N ASP A 204 -0.19 10.48 22.90
CA ASP A 204 -1.17 10.77 21.83
C ASP A 204 -1.02 9.88 20.58
N ARG A 205 0.16 9.28 20.37
CA ARG A 205 0.42 8.37 19.25
C ARG A 205 0.07 6.94 19.66
N ARG A 206 -1.20 6.57 19.44
CA ARG A 206 -1.77 5.24 19.70
C ARG A 206 -1.19 4.14 18.80
N ARG A 207 0.09 3.74 18.95
CA ARG A 207 0.66 2.58 18.25
C ARG A 207 1.39 1.61 19.18
N TYR A 208 1.14 0.31 18.99
CA TYR A 208 1.91 -0.76 19.64
C TYR A 208 3.34 -0.80 19.10
N LYS A 209 4.28 -1.21 19.96
CA LYS A 209 5.67 -1.50 19.58
C LYS A 209 6.10 -2.83 20.18
N PHE A 210 7.11 -3.47 19.59
CA PHE A 210 7.77 -4.58 20.26
C PHE A 210 8.47 -4.07 21.52
N ALA A 211 8.40 -4.85 22.60
CA ALA A 211 9.47 -4.78 23.60
C ALA A 211 10.67 -5.53 23.02
N VAL A 212 11.83 -4.90 23.05
CA VAL A 212 13.07 -5.44 22.47
C VAL A 212 14.06 -5.68 23.59
N PHE A 213 14.63 -6.88 23.63
CA PHE A 213 15.55 -7.32 24.67
C PHE A 213 16.92 -7.63 24.07
N SER A 214 17.97 -7.38 24.84
CA SER A 214 19.31 -7.95 24.59
C SER A 214 19.43 -9.35 25.21
N CYS A 215 20.44 -10.11 24.82
CA CYS A 215 20.67 -11.44 25.40
C CYS A 215 20.87 -11.39 26.93
N ASP A 216 21.49 -10.33 27.45
CA ASP A 216 21.80 -10.19 28.88
C ASP A 216 20.56 -9.89 29.73
N GLN A 217 19.50 -9.37 29.09
CA GLN A 217 18.20 -9.12 29.73
C GLN A 217 17.30 -10.36 29.75
N LEU A 218 17.64 -11.40 28.97
CA LEU A 218 16.85 -12.62 28.88
C LEU A 218 17.47 -13.72 29.76
N PRO A 219 16.69 -14.36 30.66
CA PRO A 219 17.12 -15.57 31.34
C PRO A 219 17.59 -16.63 30.35
N SER A 220 18.75 -17.24 30.61
CA SER A 220 19.31 -18.30 29.75
C SER A 220 18.32 -19.44 29.51
N THR A 221 17.50 -19.75 30.52
CA THR A 221 16.44 -20.76 30.43
C THR A 221 15.40 -20.48 29.35
N LEU A 222 15.09 -19.21 29.05
CA LEU A 222 14.16 -18.85 27.97
C LEU A 222 14.76 -19.13 26.59
N LEU A 223 16.04 -18.77 26.41
CA LEU A 223 16.76 -18.98 25.16
C LEU A 223 16.97 -20.48 24.88
N ASP A 224 17.26 -21.27 25.91
CA ASP A 224 17.52 -22.71 25.77
C ASP A 224 16.25 -23.53 25.51
N GLN A 225 15.11 -23.10 26.04
CA GLN A 225 13.86 -23.86 25.95
C GLN A 225 12.93 -23.40 24.83
N GLY A 226 13.08 -22.15 24.37
CA GLY A 226 12.25 -21.55 23.34
C GLY A 226 12.71 -21.87 21.92
N THR A 227 11.88 -21.47 20.95
CA THR A 227 12.24 -21.54 19.53
C THR A 227 12.79 -20.19 19.09
N VAL A 228 14.06 -20.15 18.70
CA VAL A 228 14.74 -18.94 18.23
C VAL A 228 14.85 -18.94 16.71
N ILE A 229 14.34 -17.90 16.07
CA ILE A 229 14.42 -17.66 14.62
C ILE A 229 15.27 -16.41 14.38
N PHE A 230 16.20 -16.48 13.43
CA PHE A 230 16.98 -15.34 12.98
C PHE A 230 16.22 -14.53 11.93
N LEU A 231 15.88 -13.27 12.23
CA LEU A 231 15.10 -12.42 11.33
C LEU A 231 16.00 -11.69 10.32
N GLY A 232 17.17 -11.26 10.75
CA GLY A 232 18.12 -10.55 9.91
C GLY A 232 19.06 -9.66 10.70
N LEU A 233 19.73 -8.76 9.99
CA LEU A 233 20.59 -7.72 10.51
C LEU A 233 19.94 -6.35 10.29
N GLU A 234 20.31 -5.35 11.09
CA GLU A 234 19.81 -3.97 10.91
C GLU A 234 20.24 -3.36 9.59
N THR A 235 21.40 -3.74 9.07
CA THR A 235 21.93 -3.27 7.79
C THR A 235 22.62 -4.41 7.05
N TRP A 236 23.11 -4.15 5.84
CA TRP A 236 23.95 -5.12 5.12
C TRP A 236 25.31 -5.36 5.79
N ASP A 237 25.71 -4.54 6.77
CA ASP A 237 26.96 -4.74 7.52
C ASP A 237 26.83 -5.97 8.43
N PRO A 238 27.70 -7.01 8.25
CA PRO A 238 27.70 -8.20 9.09
C PRO A 238 27.95 -7.94 10.58
N THR A 239 28.50 -6.79 10.94
CA THR A 239 28.75 -6.38 12.33
C THR A 239 27.56 -5.66 12.97
N SER A 240 26.55 -5.31 12.18
CA SER A 240 25.34 -4.66 12.69
C SER A 240 24.50 -5.60 13.56
N SER A 241 23.62 -5.02 14.37
CA SER A 241 22.82 -5.78 15.33
C SER A 241 21.98 -6.84 14.65
N ALA A 242 22.04 -8.08 15.15
CA ALA A 242 21.17 -9.16 14.69
C ALA A 242 19.81 -9.11 15.39
N TRP A 243 18.75 -9.46 14.68
CA TRP A 243 17.40 -9.56 15.20
C TRP A 243 16.93 -11.02 15.23
N PHE A 244 16.29 -11.39 16.34
CA PHE A 244 15.76 -12.72 16.57
C PHE A 244 14.31 -12.66 17.07
N ALA A 245 13.48 -13.58 16.62
CA ALA A 245 12.21 -13.90 17.28
C ALA A 245 12.40 -15.10 18.21
N LEU A 246 11.99 -14.96 19.46
CA LEU A 246 12.02 -16.02 20.47
C LEU A 246 10.58 -16.37 20.87
N ASP A 247 10.11 -17.55 20.47
CA ASP A 247 8.83 -18.11 20.95
C ASP A 247 9.09 -18.95 22.20
N VAL A 248 8.65 -18.42 23.35
CA VAL A 248 8.83 -19.03 24.66
C VAL A 248 7.79 -20.13 24.90
N LYS A 249 8.17 -21.20 25.60
CA LYS A 249 7.23 -22.27 25.94
C LYS A 249 6.14 -21.77 26.91
N LYS A 250 4.96 -22.37 26.80
CA LYS A 250 3.76 -22.09 27.60
C LYS A 250 4.08 -22.01 29.10
N ASN A 251 3.52 -21.00 29.78
CA ASN A 251 3.72 -20.64 31.19
C ASN A 251 4.93 -19.73 31.48
N ALA A 252 5.48 -19.09 30.47
CA ALA A 252 6.49 -18.05 30.66
C ALA A 252 5.89 -16.68 31.03
N ALA A 253 4.57 -16.51 30.96
CA ALA A 253 3.86 -15.27 31.28
C ALA A 253 4.27 -14.65 32.65
N GLU A 254 4.51 -15.49 33.67
CA GLU A 254 4.98 -15.03 34.99
C GLU A 254 6.43 -14.49 34.93
N MET A 255 7.30 -15.10 34.12
CA MET A 255 8.68 -14.65 33.92
C MET A 255 8.74 -13.41 33.00
N THR A 256 7.87 -13.30 31.99
CA THR A 256 7.89 -12.19 31.03
C THR A 256 7.26 -10.91 31.59
N THR A 257 6.32 -11.01 32.54
CA THR A 257 5.80 -9.84 33.27
C THR A 257 6.90 -9.17 34.10
N GLN A 258 7.93 -9.93 34.53
CA GLN A 258 9.12 -9.39 35.18
C GLN A 258 10.08 -8.70 34.20
N LEU A 259 10.09 -9.10 32.92
CA LEU A 259 11.00 -8.55 31.90
C LEU A 259 10.62 -7.12 31.50
N HIS A 260 9.33 -6.82 31.42
CA HIS A 260 8.86 -5.47 31.17
C HIS A 260 7.48 -5.23 31.81
N PRO A 261 7.35 -4.35 32.81
CA PRO A 261 6.13 -4.23 33.63
C PRO A 261 4.89 -3.80 32.83
N ASN A 262 5.08 -3.06 31.73
CA ASN A 262 3.98 -2.61 30.87
C ASN A 262 3.73 -3.55 29.67
N GLY A 263 4.59 -4.54 29.42
CA GLY A 263 4.48 -5.37 28.22
C GLY A 263 3.44 -6.48 28.38
N LEU A 264 2.76 -6.84 27.28
CA LEU A 264 1.78 -7.92 27.28
C LEU A 264 1.82 -8.74 26.00
N PHE A 265 1.54 -10.03 26.13
CA PHE A 265 1.25 -10.88 24.98
C PHE A 265 -0.15 -10.57 24.44
N VAL A 266 -0.23 -10.11 23.20
CA VAL A 266 -1.51 -9.72 22.58
C VAL A 266 -1.98 -10.73 21.54
N THR A 267 -3.29 -10.89 21.41
CA THR A 267 -3.85 -11.56 20.24
C THR A 267 -3.46 -10.79 18.98
N PRO A 268 -2.78 -11.42 18.00
CA PRO A 268 -2.17 -10.71 16.88
C PRO A 268 -3.12 -9.82 16.07
N PHE A 269 -4.32 -10.32 15.73
CA PHE A 269 -5.33 -9.57 15.01
C PHE A 269 -6.46 -9.16 15.98
N PRO A 270 -6.88 -7.88 16.01
CA PRO A 270 -6.46 -6.75 15.16
C PRO A 270 -5.31 -5.92 15.74
N ALA A 271 -4.69 -6.33 16.86
CA ALA A 271 -3.72 -5.49 17.60
C ALA A 271 -2.52 -5.05 16.75
N THR A 272 -1.97 -5.94 15.93
CA THR A 272 -0.77 -5.67 15.10
C THR A 272 -1.04 -4.73 13.93
N MET A 273 -2.31 -4.49 13.57
CA MET A 273 -2.70 -3.43 12.62
C MET A 273 -2.60 -2.02 13.21
N GLN A 274 -2.28 -1.92 14.51
CA GLN A 274 -2.03 -0.67 15.22
C GLN A 274 -0.56 -0.52 15.60
N MET A 275 0.33 -1.28 14.99
CA MET A 275 1.78 -1.12 15.15
C MET A 275 2.32 0.04 14.30
N GLU A 276 3.56 0.40 14.58
CA GLU A 276 4.38 1.13 13.62
C GLU A 276 4.68 0.22 12.40
N GLU A 277 4.79 0.79 11.20
CA GLU A 277 4.82 0.06 9.93
C GLU A 277 6.06 -0.82 9.79
N THR A 278 7.25 -0.33 10.18
CA THR A 278 8.47 -1.13 10.15
C THR A 278 8.41 -2.31 11.12
N HIS A 279 7.83 -2.10 12.31
CA HIS A 279 7.58 -3.19 13.25
C HIS A 279 6.53 -4.18 12.72
N ALA A 280 5.53 -3.72 11.97
CA ALA A 280 4.53 -4.60 11.37
C ALA A 280 5.15 -5.54 10.33
N GLY A 281 6.10 -5.07 9.50
CA GLY A 281 6.79 -5.94 8.56
C GLY A 281 7.73 -6.96 9.23
N ILE A 282 8.42 -6.58 10.32
CA ILE A 282 9.19 -7.53 11.15
C ILE A 282 8.25 -8.57 11.77
N PHE A 283 7.10 -8.13 12.31
CA PHE A 283 6.07 -9.02 12.82
C PHE A 283 5.59 -10.00 11.76
N ALA A 284 5.35 -9.54 10.53
CA ALA A 284 4.86 -10.39 9.45
C ALA A 284 5.84 -11.52 9.11
N GLU A 285 7.14 -11.23 9.08
CA GLU A 285 8.17 -12.27 8.92
C GLU A 285 8.18 -13.24 10.10
N ALA A 286 8.35 -12.73 11.33
CA ALA A 286 8.47 -13.57 12.52
C ALA A 286 7.24 -14.47 12.73
N HIS A 287 6.05 -13.90 12.66
CA HIS A 287 4.80 -14.60 12.93
C HIS A 287 4.49 -15.66 11.89
N SER A 288 4.74 -15.41 10.60
CA SER A 288 4.53 -16.41 9.55
C SER A 288 5.47 -17.61 9.70
N ILE A 289 6.74 -17.39 10.06
CA ILE A 289 7.68 -18.49 10.33
C ILE A 289 7.26 -19.27 11.59
N LEU A 290 6.89 -18.59 12.68
CA LEU A 290 6.44 -19.24 13.90
C LEU A 290 5.17 -20.07 13.70
N CYS A 291 4.19 -19.55 12.96
CA CYS A 291 2.98 -20.28 12.58
C CYS A 291 3.29 -21.52 11.73
N TRP A 292 4.27 -21.42 10.82
CA TRP A 292 4.74 -22.58 10.05
C TRP A 292 5.39 -23.63 10.95
N LEU A 293 6.33 -23.24 11.81
CA LEU A 293 7.01 -24.17 12.73
C LEU A 293 6.02 -24.89 13.65
N GLU A 294 4.97 -24.21 14.10
CA GLU A 294 3.93 -24.79 14.95
C GLU A 294 3.10 -25.85 14.22
N ARG A 295 2.73 -25.61 12.95
CA ARG A 295 1.83 -26.48 12.17
C ARG A 295 2.56 -27.62 11.46
N TYR A 296 3.83 -27.44 11.12
CA TYR A 296 4.61 -28.38 10.31
C TYR A 296 5.58 -29.25 11.14
N ARG A 297 5.23 -29.57 12.40
CA ARG A 297 6.08 -30.38 13.31
C ARG A 297 6.43 -31.79 12.79
N PHE A 298 5.68 -32.30 11.82
CA PHE A 298 5.86 -33.62 11.22
C PHE A 298 6.09 -33.50 9.71
N CYS A 299 6.93 -34.38 9.18
CA CYS A 299 7.32 -34.43 7.78
C CYS A 299 6.11 -34.78 6.91
N PRO A 300 5.72 -33.91 5.96
CA PRO A 300 4.60 -34.20 5.05
C PRO A 300 4.80 -35.46 4.20
N THR A 301 6.05 -35.88 3.98
CA THR A 301 6.38 -37.03 3.13
C THR A 301 6.21 -38.37 3.83
N CYS A 302 6.52 -38.48 5.13
CA CYS A 302 6.53 -39.78 5.83
C CYS A 302 5.93 -39.75 7.25
N GLY A 303 5.46 -38.60 7.75
CA GLY A 303 4.86 -38.46 9.08
C GLY A 303 5.83 -38.46 10.26
N SER A 304 7.15 -38.64 10.04
CA SER A 304 8.15 -38.56 11.12
C SER A 304 8.32 -37.13 11.65
N ARG A 305 8.83 -36.94 12.87
CA ARG A 305 9.10 -35.59 13.40
C ARG A 305 10.14 -34.84 12.55
N GLN A 306 10.12 -33.51 12.61
CA GLN A 306 11.12 -32.66 11.96
C GLN A 306 11.98 -31.91 12.99
N LYS A 307 13.21 -31.59 12.60
CA LYS A 307 14.15 -30.73 13.34
C LYS A 307 14.29 -29.40 12.60
N THR A 308 14.16 -28.30 13.33
CA THR A 308 14.40 -26.95 12.79
C THR A 308 15.90 -26.69 12.65
N VAL A 309 16.30 -26.14 11.50
CA VAL A 309 17.67 -25.76 11.15
C VAL A 309 17.65 -24.44 10.35
N GLU A 310 18.81 -24.01 9.86
CA GLU A 310 18.98 -22.82 9.02
C GLU A 310 18.33 -21.55 9.63
N GLY A 311 18.66 -21.26 10.89
CA GLY A 311 18.14 -20.09 11.60
C GLY A 311 16.62 -20.05 11.77
N GLY A 312 15.92 -21.17 11.62
CA GLY A 312 14.46 -21.24 11.71
C GLY A 312 13.74 -21.37 10.36
N TYR A 313 14.47 -21.29 9.24
CA TYR A 313 13.89 -21.25 7.88
C TYR A 313 13.89 -22.61 7.17
N LYS A 314 14.21 -23.68 7.89
CA LYS A 314 14.15 -25.03 7.34
C LYS A 314 13.83 -26.07 8.39
N GLN A 315 13.06 -27.06 8.00
CA GLN A 315 12.74 -28.24 8.80
C GLN A 315 13.23 -29.49 8.09
N ILE A 316 14.05 -30.29 8.75
CA ILE A 316 14.59 -31.53 8.20
C ILE A 316 13.95 -32.72 8.92
N CYS A 317 13.48 -33.69 8.15
CA CYS A 317 12.95 -34.94 8.66
C CYS A 317 13.99 -35.68 9.51
N ILE A 318 13.61 -36.24 10.65
CA ILE A 318 14.54 -37.04 11.47
C ILE A 318 14.76 -38.45 10.92
N ASN A 319 13.84 -38.95 10.08
CA ASN A 319 14.00 -40.22 9.41
C ASN A 319 14.93 -40.04 8.20
N ILE A 320 16.18 -40.47 8.36
CA ILE A 320 17.27 -40.29 7.39
C ILE A 320 17.00 -40.95 6.03
N ASP A 321 16.16 -42.00 5.99
CA ASP A 321 15.82 -42.72 4.77
C ASP A 321 14.65 -42.06 4.00
N CYS A 322 14.06 -41.01 4.55
CA CYS A 322 12.95 -40.29 3.92
C CYS A 322 13.38 -39.68 2.58
N SER A 323 12.52 -39.80 1.56
CA SER A 323 12.78 -39.23 0.23
C SER A 323 12.90 -37.71 0.23
N SER A 324 12.40 -37.01 1.27
CA SER A 324 12.61 -35.58 1.45
C SER A 324 14.09 -35.18 1.58
N HIS A 325 14.99 -36.11 1.90
CA HIS A 325 16.45 -35.88 1.90
C HIS A 325 17.08 -35.95 0.51
N LYS A 326 16.35 -36.41 -0.51
CA LYS A 326 16.86 -36.62 -1.87
C LYS A 326 16.47 -35.45 -2.77
N GLY A 327 17.34 -34.44 -2.85
CA GLY A 327 17.11 -33.22 -3.64
C GLY A 327 16.47 -32.10 -2.83
N VAL A 328 15.91 -31.11 -3.51
CA VAL A 328 15.30 -29.92 -2.90
C VAL A 328 13.78 -30.04 -2.98
N HIS A 329 13.12 -30.08 -1.83
CA HIS A 329 11.67 -30.22 -1.71
C HIS A 329 11.08 -29.07 -0.89
N ASN A 330 9.91 -28.57 -1.28
CA ASN A 330 9.21 -27.51 -0.55
C ASN A 330 8.78 -27.93 0.87
N THR A 331 8.70 -29.24 1.15
CA THR A 331 8.29 -29.80 2.45
C THR A 331 9.20 -29.38 3.60
N CYS A 332 10.43 -28.93 3.31
CA CYS A 332 11.38 -28.46 4.31
C CYS A 332 11.39 -26.93 4.49
N TYR A 333 10.64 -26.15 3.71
CA TYR A 333 10.70 -24.69 3.72
C TYR A 333 9.38 -24.05 4.21
N PRO A 334 9.44 -22.80 4.73
CA PRO A 334 8.26 -22.02 5.08
C PRO A 334 7.28 -21.89 3.93
N ARG A 335 6.00 -21.98 4.26
CA ARG A 335 4.90 -21.83 3.29
C ARG A 335 4.50 -20.37 3.15
N VAL A 336 4.23 -19.95 1.92
CA VAL A 336 3.59 -18.66 1.60
C VAL A 336 2.42 -18.97 0.66
N ASP A 337 1.20 -18.63 1.08
CA ASP A 337 -0.01 -18.87 0.31
C ASP A 337 -0.38 -17.62 -0.51
N PRO A 338 -0.22 -17.63 -1.85
CA PRO A 338 -0.65 -16.50 -2.68
C PRO A 338 -2.18 -16.37 -2.66
N SER A 339 -2.68 -15.19 -2.33
CA SER A 339 -4.10 -14.85 -2.40
C SER A 339 -4.27 -13.56 -3.17
N LEU A 340 -5.18 -13.56 -4.14
CA LEU A 340 -5.49 -12.39 -4.96
C LEU A 340 -6.56 -11.57 -4.24
N ILE A 341 -6.43 -10.25 -4.32
CA ILE A 341 -7.46 -9.32 -3.87
C ILE A 341 -7.67 -8.26 -4.93
N MET A 342 -8.89 -8.12 -5.39
CA MET A 342 -9.18 -7.42 -6.63
C MET A 342 -10.25 -6.35 -6.44
N LEU A 343 -9.91 -5.13 -6.86
CA LEU A 343 -10.88 -4.08 -7.07
C LEU A 343 -11.41 -4.20 -8.49
N VAL A 344 -12.67 -4.58 -8.64
CA VAL A 344 -13.29 -4.74 -9.97
C VAL A 344 -13.95 -3.43 -10.37
N ILE A 345 -13.55 -2.87 -11.50
CA ILE A 345 -14.08 -1.63 -12.09
C ILE A 345 -15.18 -1.98 -13.10
N SER A 346 -16.29 -1.24 -13.08
CA SER A 346 -17.39 -1.40 -14.03
C SER A 346 -16.96 -1.11 -15.48
N PRO A 347 -17.66 -1.64 -16.50
CA PRO A 347 -17.34 -1.37 -17.91
C PRO A 347 -17.27 0.13 -18.26
N ASP A 348 -18.13 0.95 -17.63
CA ASP A 348 -18.15 2.41 -17.81
C ASP A 348 -17.12 3.18 -16.96
N LYS A 349 -16.36 2.46 -16.12
CA LYS A 349 -15.34 2.96 -15.18
C LYS A 349 -15.83 3.92 -14.10
N LYS A 350 -17.14 4.01 -13.85
CA LYS A 350 -17.72 4.92 -12.84
C LYS A 350 -17.98 4.28 -11.49
N MET A 351 -17.98 2.95 -11.43
CA MET A 351 -18.29 2.17 -10.24
C MET A 351 -17.21 1.12 -9.97
N CYS A 352 -17.16 0.63 -8.75
CA CYS A 352 -16.42 -0.57 -8.41
C CYS A 352 -17.32 -1.59 -7.71
N LEU A 353 -17.00 -2.88 -7.86
CA LEU A 353 -17.66 -3.97 -7.18
C LEU A 353 -17.01 -4.16 -5.81
N LEU A 354 -17.82 -4.16 -4.76
CA LEU A 354 -17.38 -4.55 -3.42
C LEU A 354 -18.33 -5.61 -2.87
N GLY A 355 -17.77 -6.56 -2.12
CA GLY A 355 -18.50 -7.65 -1.47
C GLY A 355 -18.36 -7.61 0.06
N ARG A 356 -19.23 -8.36 0.73
CA ARG A 356 -19.11 -8.64 2.16
C ARG A 356 -19.41 -10.10 2.47
N GLN A 357 -18.66 -10.65 3.41
CA GLN A 357 -18.90 -11.98 3.98
C GLN A 357 -19.71 -11.86 5.28
N LYS A 358 -20.45 -12.89 5.66
CA LYS A 358 -21.27 -12.92 6.89
C LYS A 358 -20.46 -12.61 8.16
N ARG A 359 -19.18 -13.02 8.20
CA ARG A 359 -18.26 -12.80 9.32
C ARG A 359 -17.74 -11.36 9.45
N PHE A 360 -17.88 -10.54 8.40
CA PHE A 360 -17.41 -9.17 8.44
C PHE A 360 -18.26 -8.33 9.40
N PRO A 361 -17.67 -7.31 10.06
CA PRO A 361 -18.44 -6.31 10.78
C PRO A 361 -19.63 -5.83 9.93
N PRO A 362 -20.82 -5.65 10.52
CA PRO A 362 -21.97 -5.15 9.79
C PRO A 362 -21.60 -3.86 9.04
N LYS A 363 -22.09 -3.71 7.81
CA LYS A 363 -21.88 -2.54 6.92
C LYS A 363 -20.47 -2.36 6.35
N MET A 364 -19.52 -3.25 6.65
CA MET A 364 -18.21 -3.26 5.98
C MET A 364 -18.31 -3.95 4.62
N PHE A 365 -17.80 -3.30 3.57
CA PHE A 365 -17.64 -3.84 2.21
C PHE A 365 -16.18 -3.75 1.78
N SER A 366 -15.66 -4.77 1.11
CA SER A 366 -14.27 -4.88 0.70
C SER A 366 -14.15 -5.33 -0.75
N CYS A 367 -12.95 -5.20 -1.31
CA CYS A 367 -12.54 -5.94 -2.51
C CYS A 367 -12.79 -7.44 -2.31
N LEU A 368 -13.12 -8.13 -3.40
CA LEU A 368 -13.22 -9.58 -3.46
C LEU A 368 -11.82 -10.19 -3.37
N ALA A 369 -11.69 -11.40 -2.82
CA ALA A 369 -10.38 -12.03 -2.64
C ALA A 369 -10.47 -13.55 -2.49
N GLY A 370 -9.50 -14.26 -3.07
CA GLY A 370 -9.41 -15.71 -2.94
C GLY A 370 -8.02 -16.26 -3.19
N PHE A 371 -7.85 -17.57 -3.07
CA PHE A 371 -6.55 -18.23 -3.17
C PHE A 371 -6.22 -18.58 -4.62
N MET A 372 -4.95 -18.41 -4.99
CA MET A 372 -4.47 -18.91 -6.29
C MET A 372 -4.41 -20.43 -6.27
N GLU A 373 -4.96 -21.07 -7.30
CA GLU A 373 -4.90 -22.51 -7.45
C GLU A 373 -3.64 -22.98 -8.20
N PRO A 374 -3.22 -24.26 -8.02
CA PRO A 374 -2.08 -24.80 -8.74
C PRO A 374 -2.24 -24.70 -10.26
N GLY A 375 -1.30 -24.01 -10.92
CA GLY A 375 -1.28 -23.85 -12.37
C GLY A 375 -1.96 -22.57 -12.88
N GLU A 376 -2.51 -21.74 -12.00
CA GLU A 376 -3.10 -20.45 -12.38
C GLU A 376 -2.07 -19.33 -12.48
N CYS A 377 -2.31 -18.40 -13.40
CA CYS A 377 -1.69 -17.08 -13.39
C CYS A 377 -2.49 -16.12 -12.49
N ILE A 378 -1.88 -14.99 -12.09
CA ILE A 378 -2.52 -13.90 -11.32
C ILE A 378 -3.87 -13.50 -11.95
N GLU A 379 -3.86 -13.31 -13.27
CA GLU A 379 -5.00 -12.83 -14.02
C GLU A 379 -6.12 -13.88 -14.11
N ASP A 380 -5.77 -15.16 -14.15
CA ASP A 380 -6.73 -16.25 -14.23
C ASP A 380 -7.44 -16.44 -12.89
N THR A 381 -6.70 -16.42 -11.78
CA THR A 381 -7.28 -16.41 -10.44
C THR A 381 -8.22 -15.21 -10.25
N CYS A 382 -7.81 -14.00 -10.66
CA CYS A 382 -8.70 -12.84 -10.58
C CYS A 382 -10.00 -13.01 -11.39
N ARG A 383 -9.96 -13.67 -12.54
CA ARG A 383 -11.17 -13.93 -13.34
C ARG A 383 -12.06 -14.98 -12.70
N ARG A 384 -11.47 -16.10 -12.27
CA ARG A 384 -12.19 -17.21 -11.62
C ARG A 384 -12.87 -16.74 -10.35
N GLU A 385 -12.12 -16.16 -9.42
CA GLU A 385 -12.61 -15.74 -8.10
C GLU A 385 -13.75 -14.71 -8.21
N VAL A 386 -13.64 -13.73 -9.11
CA VAL A 386 -14.71 -12.74 -9.29
C VAL A 386 -15.97 -13.38 -9.89
N GLU A 387 -15.82 -14.30 -10.85
CA GLU A 387 -16.95 -15.00 -11.47
C GLU A 387 -17.62 -15.96 -10.50
N GLU A 388 -16.86 -16.69 -9.67
CA GLU A 388 -17.38 -17.59 -8.64
C GLU A 388 -18.16 -16.83 -7.56
N GLU A 389 -17.55 -15.82 -6.94
CA GLU A 389 -18.17 -15.11 -5.80
C GLU A 389 -19.35 -14.22 -6.21
N SER A 390 -19.28 -13.60 -7.40
CA SER A 390 -20.20 -12.52 -7.79
C SER A 390 -20.91 -12.72 -9.12
N GLY A 391 -20.53 -13.72 -9.93
CA GLY A 391 -21.04 -13.92 -11.29
C GLY A 391 -20.56 -12.90 -12.32
N VAL A 392 -19.76 -11.91 -11.93
CA VAL A 392 -19.25 -10.86 -12.83
C VAL A 392 -18.07 -11.40 -13.63
N LYS A 393 -18.10 -11.22 -14.96
CA LYS A 393 -17.00 -11.63 -15.83
C LYS A 393 -15.97 -10.53 -15.95
N VAL A 394 -14.70 -10.87 -15.80
CA VAL A 394 -13.57 -9.94 -15.87
C VAL A 394 -12.75 -10.14 -17.14
N GLY A 395 -12.25 -9.04 -17.70
CA GLY A 395 -11.36 -9.01 -18.85
C GLY A 395 -9.90 -8.74 -18.47
N LYS A 396 -9.48 -7.49 -18.64
CA LYS A 396 -8.14 -7.01 -18.29
C LYS A 396 -7.94 -7.09 -16.77
N VAL A 397 -6.73 -7.42 -16.35
CA VAL A 397 -6.30 -7.40 -14.94
C VAL A 397 -4.94 -6.71 -14.92
N ASP A 398 -4.79 -5.70 -14.07
CA ASP A 398 -3.54 -4.99 -13.85
C ASP A 398 -3.08 -5.24 -12.40
N TYR A 399 -1.82 -5.65 -12.22
CA TYR A 399 -1.21 -5.77 -10.90
C TYR A 399 -1.00 -4.38 -10.29
N HIS A 400 -1.32 -4.22 -9.00
CA HIS A 400 -1.12 -2.98 -8.26
C HIS A 400 0.07 -3.08 -7.30
N SER A 401 0.00 -3.99 -6.33
CA SER A 401 0.99 -4.10 -5.24
C SER A 401 0.76 -5.39 -4.45
N SER A 402 1.71 -5.77 -3.60
CA SER A 402 1.57 -6.93 -2.72
C SER A 402 1.63 -6.54 -1.23
N GLN A 403 0.96 -7.31 -0.37
CA GLN A 403 1.02 -7.14 1.08
C GLN A 403 1.12 -8.51 1.76
N PRO A 404 2.16 -8.78 2.55
CA PRO A 404 2.16 -9.92 3.46
C PRO A 404 0.94 -9.84 4.40
N TRP A 405 0.25 -10.95 4.59
CA TRP A 405 -0.85 -11.08 5.53
C TRP A 405 -0.55 -12.24 6.47
N PRO A 406 0.08 -11.96 7.63
CA PRO A 406 0.68 -12.98 8.48
C PRO A 406 -0.37 -13.68 9.37
N PHE A 407 -1.49 -14.13 8.80
CA PHE A 407 -2.56 -14.80 9.53
C PHE A 407 -3.08 -16.05 8.79
N PRO A 408 -2.27 -17.13 8.65
CA PRO A 408 -0.92 -17.27 9.21
C PRO A 408 0.22 -16.84 8.28
N ALA A 409 0.14 -17.07 6.97
CA ALA A 409 1.27 -16.88 6.05
C ALA A 409 0.80 -16.66 4.59
N THR A 410 -0.09 -15.69 4.39
CA THR A 410 -0.63 -15.36 3.07
C THR A 410 0.14 -14.20 2.46
N LEU A 411 0.35 -14.22 1.14
CA LEU A 411 0.80 -13.06 0.38
C LEU A 411 -0.37 -12.53 -0.44
N MET A 412 -0.91 -11.37 -0.03
CA MET A 412 -1.98 -10.72 -0.76
C MET A 412 -1.40 -10.04 -1.99
N LEU A 413 -1.93 -10.35 -3.16
CA LEU A 413 -1.57 -9.80 -4.46
C LEU A 413 -2.73 -8.92 -4.93
N GLY A 414 -2.57 -7.61 -4.75
CA GLY A 414 -3.58 -6.61 -5.08
C GLY A 414 -3.63 -6.35 -6.58
N CYS A 415 -4.82 -6.46 -7.17
CA CYS A 415 -5.05 -6.24 -8.58
C CYS A 415 -6.23 -5.29 -8.84
N VAL A 416 -6.22 -4.64 -9.99
CA VAL A 416 -7.36 -3.91 -10.55
C VAL A 416 -7.90 -4.72 -11.72
N ALA A 417 -9.15 -5.15 -11.62
CA ALA A 417 -9.82 -5.98 -12.59
C ALA A 417 -10.88 -5.17 -13.35
N TYR A 418 -11.05 -5.39 -14.65
CA TYR A 418 -12.01 -4.65 -15.47
C TYR A 418 -13.15 -5.56 -15.89
N ALA A 419 -14.35 -5.28 -15.40
CA ALA A 419 -15.53 -6.08 -15.70
C ALA A 419 -15.95 -5.95 -17.17
N ARG A 420 -16.50 -7.06 -17.69
CA ARG A 420 -17.16 -7.15 -19.00
C ARG A 420 -18.68 -7.23 -18.86
N THR A 421 -19.18 -7.63 -17.70
CA THR A 421 -20.61 -7.72 -17.37
C THR A 421 -20.89 -6.98 -16.07
N GLU A 422 -22.14 -6.56 -15.87
CA GLU A 422 -22.57 -5.88 -14.64
C GLU A 422 -23.57 -6.70 -13.82
N THR A 423 -24.13 -7.77 -14.38
CA THR A 423 -25.08 -8.65 -13.70
C THR A 423 -24.37 -9.38 -12.56
N ILE A 424 -24.83 -9.14 -11.34
CA ILE A 424 -24.35 -9.80 -10.13
C ILE A 424 -25.21 -11.02 -9.83
N LYS A 425 -24.57 -12.16 -9.62
CA LYS A 425 -25.15 -13.38 -9.07
C LYS A 425 -24.24 -13.86 -7.93
N VAL A 426 -24.58 -13.47 -6.72
CA VAL A 426 -23.79 -13.75 -5.51
C VAL A 426 -23.87 -15.23 -5.14
N ASP A 427 -22.72 -15.86 -4.92
CA ASP A 427 -22.65 -17.13 -4.18
C ASP A 427 -22.88 -16.87 -2.69
N LYS A 428 -23.96 -17.43 -2.15
CA LYS A 428 -24.39 -17.23 -0.75
C LYS A 428 -23.64 -18.11 0.26
N GLU A 429 -22.85 -19.06 -0.22
CA GLU A 429 -21.92 -19.82 0.63
C GLU A 429 -20.75 -18.94 1.06
N GLU A 430 -20.23 -18.11 0.14
CA GLU A 430 -19.06 -17.27 0.40
C GLU A 430 -19.43 -15.82 0.77
N LEU A 431 -20.26 -15.18 -0.04
CA LEU A 431 -20.64 -13.77 0.13
C LEU A 431 -22.08 -13.63 0.66
N GLU A 432 -22.24 -12.74 1.62
CA GLU A 432 -23.58 -12.31 2.04
C GLU A 432 -24.19 -11.38 0.98
N GLU A 433 -23.39 -10.47 0.42
CA GLU A 433 -23.82 -9.44 -0.51
C GLU A 433 -22.65 -8.94 -1.36
N ALA A 434 -22.91 -8.63 -2.63
CA ALA A 434 -22.00 -7.90 -3.52
C ALA A 434 -22.78 -6.82 -4.27
N ARG A 435 -22.18 -5.64 -4.43
CA ARG A 435 -22.82 -4.47 -5.05
C ARG A 435 -21.84 -3.64 -5.84
N TRP A 436 -22.34 -3.01 -6.90
CA TRP A 436 -21.67 -1.90 -7.57
C TRP A 436 -21.83 -0.63 -6.74
N PHE A 437 -20.72 0.02 -6.43
CA PHE A 437 -20.69 1.29 -5.71
C PHE A 437 -20.19 2.41 -6.62
N PRO A 438 -20.98 3.49 -6.78
CA PRO A 438 -20.51 4.72 -7.39
C PRO A 438 -19.26 5.25 -6.70
N ARG A 439 -18.35 5.84 -7.49
CA ARG A 439 -17.12 6.46 -6.98
C ARG A 439 -17.35 7.44 -5.83
N ALA A 440 -18.43 8.23 -5.89
CA ALA A 440 -18.79 9.20 -4.87
C ALA A 440 -19.14 8.51 -3.52
N ASP A 441 -19.89 7.41 -3.59
CA ASP A 441 -20.28 6.64 -2.41
C ASP A 441 -19.05 6.01 -1.75
N VAL A 442 -18.15 5.42 -2.54
CA VAL A 442 -16.91 4.84 -2.04
C VAL A 442 -16.01 5.91 -1.38
N ALA A 443 -15.94 7.12 -1.94
CA ALA A 443 -15.24 8.24 -1.31
C ALA A 443 -15.87 8.61 0.04
N GLN A 444 -17.20 8.60 0.15
CA GLN A 444 -17.89 8.82 1.42
C GLN A 444 -17.66 7.66 2.42
N MET A 445 -17.62 6.41 1.96
CA MET A 445 -17.30 5.23 2.78
C MET A 445 -15.89 5.32 3.36
N MET A 446 -14.90 5.73 2.55
CA MET A 446 -13.52 5.96 3.02
C MET A 446 -13.42 7.10 4.03
N ALA A 447 -14.22 8.16 3.84
CA ALA A 447 -14.27 9.29 4.76
C ALA A 447 -15.09 9.03 6.03
N GLY A 448 -15.75 7.87 6.15
CA GLY A 448 -16.65 7.54 7.27
C GLY A 448 -17.93 8.39 7.29
N LYS A 449 -18.38 8.89 6.14
CA LYS A 449 -19.51 9.83 5.98
C LYS A 449 -20.65 9.30 5.11
N HIS A 450 -20.62 8.03 4.73
CA HIS A 450 -21.67 7.43 3.90
C HIS A 450 -23.03 7.46 4.64
N PRO A 451 -24.14 7.90 4.02
CA PRO A 451 -25.45 8.05 4.67
C PRO A 451 -25.95 6.80 5.41
N ASP A 452 -25.76 5.62 4.84
CA ASP A 452 -26.17 4.35 5.45
C ASP A 452 -25.17 3.81 6.51
N GLY A 453 -24.07 4.52 6.75
CA GLY A 453 -22.97 4.10 7.63
C GLY A 453 -22.13 2.97 7.05
N LEU A 454 -22.10 2.81 5.71
CA LEU A 454 -21.22 1.85 5.03
C LEU A 454 -19.77 2.33 5.10
N PHE A 455 -18.84 1.38 5.23
CA PHE A 455 -17.42 1.68 5.31
C PHE A 455 -16.58 0.59 4.64
N VAL A 456 -15.33 0.93 4.34
CA VAL A 456 -14.33 0.02 3.75
C VAL A 456 -13.30 -0.39 4.81
N PRO A 457 -12.47 -1.42 4.56
CA PRO A 457 -11.38 -1.79 5.47
C PRO A 457 -10.48 -0.61 5.86
N PRO A 458 -9.79 -0.69 7.01
CA PRO A 458 -8.92 0.38 7.49
C PRO A 458 -7.71 0.59 6.57
N LYS A 459 -7.05 1.74 6.71
CA LYS A 459 -5.91 2.15 5.85
C LYS A 459 -4.75 1.16 5.78
N GLN A 460 -4.60 0.29 6.76
CA GLN A 460 -3.56 -0.73 6.79
C GLN A 460 -3.85 -1.93 5.86
N ALA A 461 -5.10 -2.09 5.40
CA ALA A 461 -5.48 -3.19 4.52
C ALA A 461 -5.21 -2.84 3.05
N ILE A 462 -4.68 -3.80 2.29
CA ILE A 462 -4.44 -3.65 0.84
C ILE A 462 -5.73 -3.30 0.07
N ALA A 463 -6.90 -3.81 0.50
CA ALA A 463 -8.19 -3.44 -0.06
C ALA A 463 -8.43 -1.91 -0.02
N HIS A 464 -8.08 -1.28 1.10
CA HIS A 464 -8.17 0.18 1.23
C HIS A 464 -7.21 0.88 0.27
N GLN A 465 -5.99 0.35 0.08
CA GLN A 465 -5.00 0.93 -0.83
C GLN A 465 -5.44 0.82 -2.30
N LEU A 466 -6.02 -0.30 -2.71
CA LEU A 466 -6.62 -0.46 -4.04
C LEU A 466 -7.73 0.57 -4.28
N ILE A 467 -8.65 0.70 -3.32
CA ILE A 467 -9.75 1.65 -3.40
C ILE A 467 -9.23 3.10 -3.44
N LYS A 468 -8.26 3.43 -2.57
CA LYS A 468 -7.62 4.75 -2.53
C LYS A 468 -6.97 5.11 -3.86
N SER A 469 -6.21 4.17 -4.43
CA SER A 469 -5.53 4.33 -5.72
C SER A 469 -6.53 4.57 -6.85
N TRP A 470 -7.61 3.76 -6.90
CA TRP A 470 -8.69 3.99 -7.84
C TRP A 470 -9.35 5.35 -7.64
N LEU A 471 -9.60 5.81 -6.41
CA LEU A 471 -10.19 7.14 -6.15
C LEU A 471 -9.26 8.31 -6.52
N ALA A 472 -7.95 8.10 -6.51
CA ALA A 472 -6.97 9.11 -6.91
C ALA A 472 -6.77 9.21 -8.43
N SER A 473 -7.02 8.13 -9.19
CA SER A 473 -6.84 8.15 -10.65
C SER A 473 -7.83 9.10 -11.34
N SER A 474 -7.37 10.03 -12.17
CA SER A 474 -8.27 10.80 -13.04
C SER A 474 -8.90 9.89 -14.09
N SER A 475 -10.16 10.18 -14.47
CA SER A 475 -10.94 9.37 -15.42
C SER A 475 -10.31 9.19 -16.82
N SER A 476 -9.17 9.84 -17.08
CA SER A 476 -8.43 9.81 -18.35
C SER A 476 -7.24 8.85 -18.39
N HIS A 477 -6.81 8.26 -17.26
CA HIS A 477 -5.59 7.42 -17.18
C HIS A 477 -5.81 5.96 -16.76
N LEU A 478 -7.05 5.47 -16.77
CA LEU A 478 -7.38 4.05 -16.61
C LEU A 478 -8.17 3.54 -17.79
#